data_AF-A0A9P5XAH0-F1
#
_entry.id   AF-A0A9P5XAH0-F1
#
_cell.length_a   1.000
_cell.length_b   1.000
_cell.length_c   1.000
_cell.angle_alpha   90.00
_cell.angle_beta   90.00
_cell.angle_gamma   90.00
#
_symmetry.space_group_name_H-M   'P 1'
#
loop_
_entity.id
_entity.type
_entity.pdbx_description
1 polymer ?
#
loop_
_entity_poly.entity_id
_entity_poly.type
_entity_poly.pdbx_seq_one_letter_code
_entity_poly.pdbx_strand_id
1 'polypeptide(L)'
;MPNVQPSYDLPESYHLPDLLAELPWPRLLSEHYDEVKAESSAWIESFSPFNEKGLEAFRACDFSLLSGLTYSPREKTIIRLGADLMNLFFTFDEYSDIEDHAGAQKLREIVSDAFFNPDKPRPKDEICLGAIARDFWNRARATVAPEAPCLQHFLDDWEGYSSNVVQEAEDRINQKSRGFHDYLRIRRHTSGSYPTLALCEFGLDLPEEVYRHPLFVVLRDQAADLIALINDVYSLAMERSRGLNWHNSVMLVMREQNIDLPEAMEWILKYGQRVVKSFNANVAVLPSWGPEIDHKVQIYVDGIAQNIRGVDDWTFESHRYFGPRGPEIKATRIMSPFPPTTGHDNTPTATGES
;
A
#
# COMPACT_ATOMS: atom_id res chain seq x y z
N MET A 1 -7.75 -41.60 13.24
CA MET A 1 -6.53 -40.79 13.47
C MET A 1 -6.94 -39.62 14.35
N PRO A 2 -6.18 -39.25 15.39
CA PRO A 2 -6.54 -38.09 16.19
C PRO A 2 -6.44 -36.85 15.29
N ASN A 3 -7.51 -36.04 15.27
CA ASN A 3 -7.53 -34.71 14.67
C ASN A 3 -6.53 -33.86 15.44
N VAL A 4 -5.28 -33.83 14.97
CA VAL A 4 -4.33 -32.81 15.38
C VAL A 4 -4.84 -31.52 14.74
N GLN A 5 -5.40 -30.62 15.55
CA GLN A 5 -5.68 -29.26 15.05
C GLN A 5 -4.37 -28.69 14.50
N PRO A 6 -4.36 -28.08 13.31
CA PRO A 6 -3.16 -27.45 12.77
C PRO A 6 -2.60 -26.48 13.81
N SER A 7 -1.31 -26.58 14.12
CA SER A 7 -0.66 -25.47 14.82
C SER A 7 -0.64 -24.30 13.85
N TYR A 8 -1.18 -23.17 14.28
CA TYR A 8 -1.03 -21.93 13.52
C TYR A 8 0.37 -21.32 13.72
N ASP A 9 1.35 -22.04 14.26
CA ASP A 9 2.75 -21.63 14.38
C ASP A 9 3.47 -21.56 13.03
N LEU A 10 4.35 -20.57 12.87
CA LEU A 10 5.24 -20.57 11.71
C LEU A 10 6.33 -21.63 11.94
N PRO A 11 6.65 -22.46 10.93
CA PRO A 11 7.79 -23.38 11.00
C PRO A 11 9.11 -22.61 11.04
N GLU A 12 10.20 -23.26 11.48
CA GLU A 12 11.55 -22.65 11.56
C GLU A 12 12.03 -22.06 10.23
N SER A 13 11.57 -22.64 9.11
CA SER A 13 11.71 -22.07 7.77
C SER A 13 10.52 -22.43 6.89
N TYR A 14 10.20 -21.56 5.94
CA TYR A 14 9.15 -21.76 4.94
C TYR A 14 9.49 -21.09 3.61
N HIS A 15 8.82 -21.54 2.56
CA HIS A 15 8.99 -21.01 1.21
C HIS A 15 8.01 -19.87 0.93
N LEU A 16 8.50 -18.75 0.37
CA LEU A 16 7.69 -17.64 -0.09
C LEU A 16 7.25 -17.87 -1.54
N PRO A 17 5.95 -17.79 -1.87
CA PRO A 17 5.48 -17.97 -3.23
C PRO A 17 5.95 -16.83 -4.15
N ASP A 18 6.19 -17.14 -5.42
CA ASP A 18 6.36 -16.13 -6.47
C ASP A 18 5.01 -15.83 -7.12
N LEU A 19 4.30 -14.83 -6.56
CA LEU A 19 2.96 -14.46 -7.02
C LEU A 19 2.95 -13.86 -8.43
N LEU A 20 4.08 -13.33 -8.89
CA LEU A 20 4.17 -12.50 -10.10
C LEU A 20 5.00 -13.16 -11.21
N ALA A 21 5.25 -14.46 -11.14
CA ALA A 21 6.03 -15.19 -12.14
C ALA A 21 5.45 -15.06 -13.57
N GLU A 22 4.13 -14.92 -13.70
CA GLU A 22 3.43 -14.75 -14.99
C GLU A 22 3.02 -13.30 -15.29
N LEU A 23 3.43 -12.34 -14.47
CA LEU A 23 3.17 -10.92 -14.73
C LEU A 23 4.24 -10.37 -15.69
N PRO A 24 3.88 -9.93 -16.90
CA PRO A 24 4.85 -9.62 -17.96
C PRO A 24 5.60 -8.30 -17.76
N TRP A 25 5.18 -7.46 -16.82
CA TRP A 25 5.84 -6.18 -16.53
C TRP A 25 7.17 -6.40 -15.78
N PRO A 26 8.30 -5.89 -16.32
CA PRO A 26 9.61 -6.03 -15.71
C PRO A 26 9.82 -5.02 -14.57
N ARG A 27 10.85 -5.26 -13.76
CA ARG A 27 11.34 -4.25 -12.81
C ARG A 27 11.78 -2.99 -13.58
N LEU A 28 11.22 -1.83 -13.24
CA LEU A 28 11.59 -0.53 -13.80
C LEU A 28 11.82 0.47 -12.68
N LEU A 29 13.06 0.95 -12.54
CA LEU A 29 13.39 2.04 -11.61
C LEU A 29 13.48 3.35 -12.38
N SER A 30 12.79 4.38 -11.92
CA SER A 30 12.86 5.73 -12.50
C SER A 30 14.28 6.30 -12.41
N GLU A 31 14.71 6.97 -13.48
CA GLU A 31 15.97 7.74 -13.49
C GLU A 31 15.97 8.92 -12.50
N HIS A 32 14.78 9.33 -12.03
CA HIS A 32 14.60 10.43 -11.07
C HIS A 32 14.68 9.99 -9.61
N TYR A 33 14.90 8.69 -9.32
CA TYR A 33 14.83 8.13 -7.97
C TYR A 33 15.74 8.86 -6.97
N ASP A 34 17.03 9.05 -7.28
CA ASP A 34 17.98 9.66 -6.34
C ASP A 34 17.60 11.12 -6.00
N GLU A 35 17.16 11.87 -7.01
CA GLU A 35 16.74 13.26 -6.84
C GLU A 35 15.44 13.36 -6.02
N VAL A 36 14.42 12.56 -6.36
CA VAL A 36 13.15 12.52 -5.63
C VAL A 36 13.36 12.06 -4.19
N LYS A 37 14.24 11.08 -3.95
CA LYS A 37 14.56 10.60 -2.61
C LYS A 37 15.12 11.71 -1.75
N ALA A 38 16.12 12.44 -2.24
CA ALA A 38 16.69 13.57 -1.52
C ALA A 38 15.63 14.62 -1.16
N GLU A 39 14.78 15.00 -2.13
CA GLU A 39 13.70 15.96 -1.91
C GLU A 39 12.63 15.43 -0.92
N SER A 40 12.34 14.11 -0.90
CA SER A 40 11.13 13.57 -0.25
C SER A 40 11.42 13.27 1.20
N SER A 41 12.61 12.71 1.44
CA SER A 41 13.17 12.62 2.79
C SER A 41 13.29 13.99 3.44
N ALA A 42 13.86 15.00 2.75
CA ALA A 42 13.96 16.34 3.32
C ALA A 42 12.59 16.96 3.66
N TRP A 43 11.60 16.76 2.78
CA TRP A 43 10.24 17.22 2.99
C TRP A 43 9.58 16.57 4.21
N ILE A 44 9.52 15.23 4.28
CA ILE A 44 8.82 14.55 5.38
C ILE A 44 9.52 14.78 6.73
N GLU A 45 10.86 14.84 6.74
CA GLU A 45 11.64 15.07 7.95
C GLU A 45 11.46 16.49 8.51
N SER A 46 11.13 17.47 7.66
CA SER A 46 10.86 18.84 8.11
C SER A 46 9.66 18.94 9.06
N PHE A 47 8.76 17.95 9.05
CA PHE A 47 7.63 17.87 9.97
C PHE A 47 7.96 17.15 11.29
N SER A 48 9.16 16.58 11.41
CA SER A 48 9.60 15.80 12.57
C SER A 48 8.58 14.76 13.05
N PRO A 49 8.09 13.85 12.16
CA PRO A 49 6.98 12.95 12.49
C PRO A 49 7.34 11.88 13.55
N PHE A 50 8.62 11.59 13.72
CA PHE A 50 9.11 10.52 14.60
C PHE A 50 10.31 10.95 15.42
N ASN A 51 10.55 10.24 16.52
CA ASN A 51 11.82 10.31 17.25
C ASN A 51 12.98 9.73 16.39
N GLU A 52 14.22 9.85 16.87
CA GLU A 52 15.42 9.43 16.11
C GLU A 52 15.39 7.95 15.68
N LYS A 53 14.97 7.04 16.59
CA LYS A 53 14.87 5.60 16.32
C LYS A 53 13.78 5.32 15.27
N GLY A 54 12.62 5.94 15.41
CA GLY A 54 11.52 5.80 14.45
C GLY A 54 11.89 6.37 13.08
N LEU A 55 12.62 7.48 13.04
CA LEU A 55 13.10 8.07 11.80
C LEU A 55 14.14 7.19 11.09
N GLU A 56 15.04 6.53 11.84
CA GLU A 56 15.98 5.56 11.27
C GLU A 56 15.24 4.37 10.63
N ALA A 57 14.25 3.81 11.33
CA ALA A 57 13.40 2.74 10.80
C ALA A 57 12.59 3.19 9.56
N PHE A 58 12.08 4.42 9.58
CA PHE A 58 11.34 5.01 8.47
C PHE A 58 12.23 5.22 7.23
N ARG A 59 13.45 5.73 7.41
CA ARG A 59 14.45 5.86 6.32
C ARG A 59 14.82 4.51 5.72
N ALA A 60 14.93 3.47 6.53
CA ALA A 60 15.23 2.11 6.09
C ALA A 60 14.13 1.51 5.19
N CYS A 61 12.90 2.03 5.26
CA CYS A 61 11.82 1.60 4.36
C CYS A 61 11.98 2.14 2.93
N ASP A 62 12.69 3.24 2.72
CA ASP A 62 12.93 3.84 1.39
C ASP A 62 11.68 3.96 0.50
N PHE A 63 10.69 4.74 0.95
CA PHE A 63 9.44 4.94 0.22
C PHE A 63 9.61 5.67 -1.12
N SER A 64 10.73 6.37 -1.30
CA SER A 64 11.10 6.95 -2.60
C SER A 64 11.53 5.87 -3.59
N LEU A 65 12.16 4.78 -3.13
CA LEU A 65 12.44 3.63 -3.98
C LEU A 65 11.13 2.96 -4.43
N LEU A 66 10.18 2.79 -3.50
CA LEU A 66 8.85 2.27 -3.83
C LEU A 66 8.22 3.10 -4.96
N SER A 67 8.15 4.42 -4.78
CA SER A 67 7.59 5.30 -5.80
C SER A 67 8.36 5.27 -7.13
N GLY A 68 9.69 5.25 -7.07
CA GLY A 68 10.54 5.12 -8.25
C GLY A 68 10.33 3.81 -9.01
N LEU A 69 9.88 2.75 -8.34
CA LEU A 69 9.57 1.46 -8.94
C LEU A 69 8.14 1.35 -9.45
N THR A 70 7.18 2.03 -8.80
CA THR A 70 5.75 1.88 -9.10
C THR A 70 5.22 2.86 -10.14
N TYR A 71 5.81 4.06 -10.23
CA TYR A 71 5.38 5.10 -11.17
C TYR A 71 6.35 5.28 -12.35
N SER A 72 7.41 4.47 -12.47
CA SER A 72 8.29 4.51 -13.65
C SER A 72 7.56 4.03 -14.92
N PRO A 73 7.81 4.62 -16.10
CA PRO A 73 8.78 5.68 -16.42
C PRO A 73 8.14 7.08 -16.49
N ARG A 74 7.18 7.39 -15.60
CA ARG A 74 6.56 8.72 -15.56
C ARG A 74 7.57 9.81 -15.21
N GLU A 75 7.19 11.03 -15.56
CA GLU A 75 7.91 12.26 -15.28
C GLU A 75 8.22 12.42 -13.78
N LYS A 76 9.35 13.09 -13.47
CA LYS A 76 9.80 13.39 -12.10
C LYS A 76 8.68 13.85 -11.19
N THR A 77 7.78 14.69 -11.67
CA THR A 77 6.65 15.23 -10.91
C THR A 77 5.74 14.12 -10.35
N ILE A 78 5.43 13.08 -11.13
CA ILE A 78 4.58 11.97 -10.67
C ILE A 78 5.35 11.05 -9.73
N ILE A 79 6.62 10.76 -10.03
CA ILE A 79 7.50 10.02 -9.10
C ILE A 79 7.60 10.76 -7.77
N ARG A 80 7.65 12.10 -7.81
CA ARG A 80 7.66 12.93 -6.61
C ARG A 80 6.39 12.78 -5.80
N LEU A 81 5.23 12.95 -6.44
CA LEU A 81 3.94 12.77 -5.78
C LEU A 81 3.79 11.38 -5.19
N GLY A 82 4.24 10.34 -5.89
CA GLY A 82 4.20 8.98 -5.38
C GLY A 82 5.03 8.81 -4.11
N ALA A 83 6.25 9.37 -4.05
CA ALA A 83 7.11 9.28 -2.88
C ALA A 83 6.49 10.00 -1.67
N ASP A 84 5.91 11.17 -1.90
CA ASP A 84 5.24 11.95 -0.85
C ASP A 84 3.95 11.28 -0.37
N LEU A 85 3.19 10.68 -1.28
CA LEU A 85 2.00 9.90 -0.95
C LEU A 85 2.35 8.68 -0.10
N MET A 86 3.41 7.94 -0.44
CA MET A 86 3.87 6.81 0.37
C MET A 86 4.32 7.30 1.76
N ASN A 87 5.09 8.39 1.83
CA ASN A 87 5.46 8.98 3.11
C ASN A 87 4.23 9.36 3.95
N LEU A 88 3.20 9.94 3.33
CA LEU A 88 1.93 10.26 4.01
C LEU A 88 1.22 8.99 4.51
N PHE A 89 1.07 7.96 3.68
CA PHE A 89 0.44 6.69 4.07
C PHE A 89 1.13 6.06 5.27
N PHE A 90 2.44 5.85 5.19
CA PHE A 90 3.16 5.17 6.26
C PHE A 90 3.28 6.04 7.52
N THR A 91 3.23 7.37 7.41
CA THR A 91 3.08 8.21 8.60
C THR A 91 1.69 8.07 9.21
N PHE A 92 0.63 8.05 8.40
CA PHE A 92 -0.73 7.86 8.88
C PHE A 92 -0.91 6.49 9.54
N ASP A 93 -0.39 5.42 8.95
CA ASP A 93 -0.43 4.06 9.49
C ASP A 93 0.25 3.99 10.87
N GLU A 94 1.48 4.53 11.04
CA GLU A 94 2.20 4.50 12.33
C GLU A 94 1.45 5.25 13.45
N TYR A 95 0.70 6.30 13.11
CA TYR A 95 -0.15 6.99 14.09
C TYR A 95 -1.46 6.23 14.35
N SER A 96 -2.10 5.68 13.32
CA SER A 96 -3.40 5.03 13.45
C SER A 96 -3.34 3.62 14.05
N ASP A 97 -2.21 2.91 13.91
CA ASP A 97 -2.06 1.54 14.39
C ASP A 97 -2.06 1.38 15.92
N ILE A 98 -1.76 2.46 16.64
CA ILE A 98 -1.76 2.47 18.11
C ILE A 98 -3.05 3.02 18.72
N GLU A 99 -3.98 3.48 17.87
CA GLU A 99 -5.23 4.11 18.29
C GLU A 99 -6.39 3.11 18.34
N ASP A 100 -7.42 3.47 19.11
CA ASP A 100 -8.72 2.81 19.04
C ASP A 100 -9.58 3.41 17.90
N HIS A 101 -10.83 2.95 17.79
CA HIS A 101 -11.77 3.49 16.80
C HIS A 101 -11.90 5.01 16.87
N ALA A 102 -12.00 5.59 18.07
CA ALA A 102 -12.20 7.03 18.25
C ALA A 102 -10.93 7.81 17.89
N GLY A 103 -9.76 7.30 18.26
CA GLY A 103 -8.47 7.87 17.88
C GLY A 103 -8.26 7.83 16.36
N ALA A 104 -8.44 6.67 15.72
CA ALA A 104 -8.34 6.53 14.26
C ALA A 104 -9.32 7.44 13.52
N GLN A 105 -10.56 7.57 14.02
CA GLN A 105 -11.56 8.48 13.46
C GLN A 105 -11.10 9.95 13.53
N LYS A 106 -10.50 10.37 14.64
CA LYS A 106 -9.94 11.73 14.77
C LYS A 106 -8.78 11.96 13.80
N LEU A 107 -7.88 11.00 13.62
CA LEU A 107 -6.78 11.09 12.64
C LEU A 107 -7.31 11.22 11.21
N ARG A 108 -8.32 10.41 10.86
CA ARG A 108 -9.03 10.49 9.58
C ARG A 108 -9.62 11.88 9.37
N GLU A 109 -10.32 12.43 10.36
CA GLU A 109 -10.92 13.78 10.27
C GLU A 109 -9.87 14.87 10.02
N ILE A 110 -8.71 14.78 10.69
CA ILE A 110 -7.60 15.71 10.50
C ILE A 110 -7.10 15.69 9.05
N VAL A 111 -6.83 14.51 8.50
CA VAL A 111 -6.31 14.37 7.13
C VAL A 111 -7.39 14.70 6.10
N SER A 112 -8.63 14.29 6.32
CA SER A 112 -9.75 14.62 5.43
C SER A 112 -9.96 16.14 5.36
N ASP A 113 -9.95 16.85 6.49
CA ASP A 113 -10.04 18.31 6.50
C ASP A 113 -8.87 18.97 5.74
N ALA A 114 -7.68 18.38 5.75
CA ALA A 114 -6.53 18.89 4.99
C ALA A 114 -6.69 18.73 3.46
N PHE A 115 -7.39 17.68 3.02
CA PHE A 115 -7.68 17.44 1.60
C PHE A 115 -8.88 18.22 1.08
N PHE A 116 -9.97 18.28 1.85
CA PHE A 116 -11.21 18.96 1.43
C PHE A 116 -11.17 20.47 1.71
N ASN A 117 -10.38 20.93 2.70
CA ASN A 117 -10.23 22.35 3.05
C ASN A 117 -8.75 22.80 3.07
N PRO A 118 -7.99 22.65 1.97
CA PRO A 118 -6.54 22.90 1.99
C PRO A 118 -6.16 24.37 2.23
N ASP A 119 -7.06 25.31 1.92
CA ASP A 119 -6.84 26.75 2.13
C ASP A 119 -7.12 27.20 3.58
N LYS A 120 -7.74 26.33 4.39
CA LYS A 120 -7.98 26.57 5.81
C LYS A 120 -6.65 26.52 6.58
N PRO A 121 -6.32 27.55 7.37
CA PRO A 121 -5.16 27.49 8.26
C PRO A 121 -5.26 26.28 9.22
N ARG A 122 -4.20 25.47 9.30
CA ARG A 122 -4.13 24.36 10.26
C ARG A 122 -3.94 24.89 11.68
N PRO A 123 -4.55 24.24 12.70
CA PRO A 123 -4.29 24.60 14.10
C PRO A 123 -2.81 24.46 14.44
N LYS A 124 -2.29 25.34 15.31
CA LYS A 124 -0.87 25.34 15.69
C LYS A 124 -0.44 24.09 16.45
N ASP A 125 -1.34 23.55 17.27
CA ASP A 125 -1.10 22.41 18.16
C ASP A 125 -1.65 21.09 17.55
N GLU A 126 -1.93 21.08 16.25
CA GLU A 126 -2.32 19.87 15.53
C GLU A 126 -1.11 18.94 15.33
N ILE A 127 -1.36 17.62 15.35
CA ILE A 127 -0.37 16.64 14.92
C ILE A 127 0.09 16.90 13.48
N CYS A 128 1.32 16.49 13.16
CA CYS A 128 1.94 16.78 11.86
C CYS A 128 1.15 16.26 10.64
N LEU A 129 0.31 15.23 10.79
CA LEU A 129 -0.47 14.63 9.71
C LEU A 129 -1.31 15.65 8.92
N GLY A 130 -1.94 16.62 9.58
CA GLY A 130 -2.75 17.63 8.88
C GLY A 130 -1.90 18.54 7.99
N ALA A 131 -0.69 18.88 8.43
CA ALA A 131 0.25 19.69 7.66
C ALA A 131 0.87 18.89 6.49
N ILE A 132 1.27 17.64 6.74
CA ILE A 132 1.81 16.72 5.73
C ILE A 132 0.78 16.50 4.62
N ALA A 133 -0.46 16.14 4.99
CA ALA A 133 -1.54 15.91 4.03
C ALA A 133 -1.85 17.17 3.21
N ARG A 134 -1.97 18.33 3.85
CA ARG A 134 -2.23 19.59 3.15
C ARG A 134 -1.12 19.91 2.13
N ASP A 135 0.14 19.75 2.52
CA ASP A 135 1.26 20.10 1.64
C ASP A 135 1.38 19.12 0.46
N PHE A 136 1.19 17.82 0.71
CA PHE A 136 1.06 16.82 -0.36
C PHE A 136 -0.08 17.17 -1.32
N TRP A 137 -1.28 17.46 -0.80
CA TRP A 137 -2.44 17.72 -1.64
C TRP A 137 -2.32 18.99 -2.47
N ASN A 138 -1.75 20.05 -1.89
CA ASN A 138 -1.44 21.29 -2.62
C ASN A 138 -0.44 21.04 -3.75
N ARG A 139 0.56 20.18 -3.53
CA ARG A 139 1.49 19.76 -4.58
C ARG A 139 0.78 18.96 -5.66
N ALA A 140 -0.03 17.97 -5.28
CA ALA A 140 -0.75 17.10 -6.21
C ALA A 140 -1.70 17.89 -7.11
N ARG A 141 -2.54 18.76 -6.54
CA ARG A 141 -3.51 19.54 -7.31
C ARG A 141 -2.88 20.60 -8.22
N ALA A 142 -1.65 21.03 -7.93
CA ALA A 142 -0.92 21.98 -8.77
C ALA A 142 -0.35 21.32 -10.05
N THR A 143 -0.40 19.99 -10.17
CA THR A 143 0.12 19.26 -11.34
C THR A 143 -0.87 19.12 -12.49
N VAL A 144 -2.15 19.38 -12.23
CA VAL A 144 -3.25 19.21 -13.19
C VAL A 144 -4.16 20.44 -13.17
N ALA A 145 -5.09 20.53 -14.13
CA ALA A 145 -6.11 21.58 -14.13
C ALA A 145 -7.02 21.45 -12.88
N PRO A 146 -7.52 22.56 -12.29
CA PRO A 146 -8.39 22.53 -11.13
C PRO A 146 -9.67 21.67 -11.29
N GLU A 147 -10.14 21.51 -12.52
CA GLU A 147 -11.30 20.73 -12.93
C GLU A 147 -10.99 19.30 -13.39
N ALA A 148 -9.72 18.86 -13.30
CA ALA A 148 -9.31 17.53 -13.72
C ALA A 148 -10.02 16.44 -12.90
N PRO A 149 -10.71 15.46 -13.53
CA PRO A 149 -11.48 14.45 -12.80
C PRO A 149 -10.66 13.60 -11.82
N CYS A 150 -9.38 13.37 -12.12
CA CYS A 150 -8.47 12.60 -11.28
C CYS A 150 -8.33 13.14 -9.85
N LEU A 151 -8.56 14.45 -9.65
CA LEU A 151 -8.57 15.05 -8.32
C LEU A 151 -9.73 14.49 -7.48
N GLN A 152 -10.94 14.39 -8.06
CA GLN A 152 -12.09 13.83 -7.35
C GLN A 152 -11.93 12.32 -7.15
N HIS A 153 -11.43 11.60 -8.16
CA HIS A 153 -11.17 10.16 -8.04
C HIS A 153 -10.21 9.84 -6.89
N PHE A 154 -9.12 10.61 -6.77
CA PHE A 154 -8.18 10.45 -5.65
C PHE A 154 -8.85 10.72 -4.30
N LEU A 155 -9.66 11.78 -4.18
CA LEU A 155 -10.37 12.12 -2.94
C LEU A 155 -11.36 11.02 -2.53
N ASP A 156 -12.12 10.47 -3.49
CA ASP A 156 -13.08 9.40 -3.25
C ASP A 156 -12.36 8.12 -2.78
N ASP A 157 -11.25 7.77 -3.43
CA ASP A 157 -10.44 6.60 -3.06
C ASP A 157 -9.77 6.78 -1.69
N TRP A 158 -9.32 7.99 -1.37
CA TRP A 158 -8.74 8.31 -0.05
C TRP A 158 -9.78 8.22 1.07
N GLU A 159 -10.98 8.75 0.83
CA GLU A 159 -12.08 8.65 1.79
C GLU A 159 -12.45 7.17 2.02
N GLY A 160 -12.46 6.37 0.95
CA GLY A 160 -12.61 4.92 1.03
C GLY A 160 -11.53 4.25 1.88
N TYR A 161 -10.25 4.55 1.62
CA TYR A 161 -9.11 4.04 2.40
C TYR A 161 -9.25 4.39 3.89
N SER A 162 -9.33 5.69 4.20
CA SER A 162 -9.28 6.18 5.58
C SER A 162 -10.50 5.74 6.41
N SER A 163 -11.67 5.61 5.80
CA SER A 163 -12.86 5.04 6.46
C SER A 163 -12.68 3.55 6.79
N ASN A 164 -12.04 2.78 5.91
CA ASN A 164 -11.79 1.36 6.17
C ASN A 164 -10.66 1.15 7.20
N VAL A 165 -9.69 2.06 7.33
CA VAL A 165 -8.72 2.03 8.43
C VAL A 165 -9.41 2.18 9.80
N VAL A 166 -10.39 3.07 9.90
CA VAL A 166 -11.22 3.21 11.13
C VAL A 166 -12.01 1.93 11.42
N GLN A 167 -12.54 1.28 10.39
CA GLN A 167 -13.22 -0.02 10.54
C GLN A 167 -12.26 -1.13 10.96
N GLU A 168 -11.02 -1.13 10.48
CA GLU A 168 -9.98 -2.09 10.85
C GLU A 168 -9.58 -1.93 12.33
N ALA A 169 -9.47 -0.69 12.83
CA ALA A 169 -9.24 -0.43 14.26
C ALA A 169 -10.37 -1.02 15.14
N GLU A 170 -11.63 -0.89 14.70
CA GLU A 170 -12.77 -1.51 15.39
C GLU A 170 -12.74 -3.05 15.33
N ASP A 171 -12.41 -3.63 14.17
CA ASP A 171 -12.29 -5.08 14.01
C ASP A 171 -11.18 -5.67 14.90
N ARG A 172 -10.07 -4.94 15.05
CA ARG A 172 -8.92 -5.29 15.91
C ARG A 172 -9.32 -5.40 17.38
N ILE A 173 -10.06 -4.42 17.89
CA ILE A 173 -10.57 -4.40 19.28
C ILE A 173 -11.54 -5.54 19.53
N ASN A 174 -12.43 -5.80 18.56
CA ASN A 174 -13.45 -6.83 18.67
C ASN A 174 -12.95 -8.24 18.31
N GLN A 175 -11.67 -8.39 17.93
CA GLN A 175 -11.06 -9.64 17.46
C GLN A 175 -11.88 -10.32 16.36
N LYS A 176 -12.47 -9.50 15.47
CA LYS A 176 -13.37 -9.99 14.43
C LYS A 176 -12.56 -10.66 13.32
N SER A 177 -12.72 -11.97 13.16
CA SER A 177 -12.15 -12.70 12.03
C SER A 177 -13.14 -12.73 10.85
N ARG A 178 -12.63 -12.49 9.64
CA ARG A 178 -13.40 -12.50 8.39
C ARG A 178 -12.93 -13.66 7.51
N GLY A 179 -13.82 -14.18 6.66
CA GLY A 179 -13.40 -15.09 5.59
C GLY A 179 -12.56 -14.34 4.55
N PHE A 180 -11.72 -15.06 3.81
CA PHE A 180 -10.73 -14.51 2.88
C PHE A 180 -11.34 -13.52 1.87
N HIS A 181 -12.49 -13.84 1.28
CA HIS A 181 -13.11 -12.96 0.27
C HIS A 181 -13.69 -11.68 0.86
N ASP A 182 -14.27 -11.74 2.06
CA ASP A 182 -14.77 -10.54 2.76
C ASP A 182 -13.61 -9.69 3.29
N TYR A 183 -12.53 -10.35 3.70
CA TYR A 183 -11.27 -9.69 4.05
C TYR A 183 -10.70 -8.92 2.86
N LEU A 184 -10.56 -9.54 1.68
CA LEU A 184 -9.99 -8.88 0.51
C LEU A 184 -10.75 -7.61 0.13
N ARG A 185 -12.09 -7.61 0.22
CA ARG A 185 -12.90 -6.41 -0.06
C ARG A 185 -12.50 -5.21 0.79
N ILE A 186 -12.22 -5.43 2.07
CA ILE A 186 -11.76 -4.37 2.99
C ILE A 186 -10.29 -4.07 2.75
N ARG A 187 -9.47 -5.11 2.54
CA ARG A 187 -8.02 -4.99 2.35
C ARG A 187 -7.63 -4.22 1.10
N ARG A 188 -8.43 -4.26 0.03
CA ARG A 188 -8.25 -3.38 -1.16
C ARG A 188 -8.24 -1.90 -0.78
N HIS A 189 -9.06 -1.52 0.20
CA HIS A 189 -9.03 -0.18 0.78
C HIS A 189 -7.85 -0.05 1.75
N THR A 190 -7.76 -0.87 2.81
CA THR A 190 -6.78 -0.63 3.89
C THR A 190 -5.32 -0.85 3.51
N SER A 191 -5.03 -1.49 2.38
CA SER A 191 -3.68 -1.55 1.79
C SER A 191 -3.21 -0.23 1.17
N GLY A 192 -4.07 0.80 1.08
CA GLY A 192 -3.75 2.05 0.40
C GLY A 192 -3.67 1.92 -1.13
N SER A 193 -4.13 0.79 -1.69
CA SER A 193 -4.00 0.51 -3.12
C SER A 193 -4.80 1.48 -3.98
N TYR A 194 -6.08 1.74 -3.68
CA TYR A 194 -6.91 2.56 -4.56
C TYR A 194 -6.40 4.00 -4.77
N PRO A 195 -6.02 4.78 -3.73
CA PRO A 195 -5.46 6.11 -3.95
C PRO A 195 -4.10 6.09 -4.66
N THR A 196 -3.30 5.04 -4.44
CA THR A 196 -2.03 4.81 -5.16
C THR A 196 -2.30 4.60 -6.66
N LEU A 197 -3.30 3.78 -7.01
CA LEU A 197 -3.70 3.57 -8.40
C LEU A 197 -4.41 4.79 -9.02
N ALA A 198 -5.10 5.61 -8.21
CA ALA A 198 -5.69 6.86 -8.67
C ALA A 198 -4.61 7.87 -9.09
N LEU A 199 -3.47 7.90 -8.40
CA LEU A 199 -2.36 8.79 -8.76
C LEU A 199 -1.80 8.49 -10.17
N CYS A 200 -1.97 7.26 -10.69
CA CYS A 200 -1.57 6.92 -12.06
C CYS A 200 -2.36 7.72 -13.14
N GLU A 201 -3.55 8.21 -12.80
CA GLU A 201 -4.40 9.00 -13.70
C GLU A 201 -3.92 10.44 -13.90
N PHE A 202 -3.12 10.97 -12.95
CA PHE A 202 -2.72 12.37 -12.95
C PHE A 202 -1.99 12.74 -14.25
N GLY A 203 -2.42 13.83 -14.88
CA GLY A 203 -1.87 14.33 -16.13
C GLY A 203 -2.30 13.57 -17.40
N LEU A 204 -3.15 12.55 -17.28
CA LEU A 204 -3.67 11.82 -18.45
C LEU A 204 -4.98 12.41 -18.99
N ASP A 205 -5.76 13.09 -18.15
CA ASP A 205 -7.09 13.62 -18.48
C ASP A 205 -7.96 12.55 -19.17
N LEU A 206 -8.09 11.38 -18.52
CA LEU A 206 -8.92 10.29 -19.02
C LEU A 206 -10.40 10.70 -18.99
N PRO A 207 -11.17 10.41 -20.06
CA PRO A 207 -12.62 10.62 -20.03
C PRO A 207 -13.30 9.74 -18.96
N GLU A 208 -14.35 10.26 -18.32
CA GLU A 208 -15.12 9.52 -17.30
C GLU A 208 -15.63 8.16 -17.79
N GLU A 209 -16.03 8.07 -19.05
CA GLU A 209 -16.50 6.83 -19.68
C GLU A 209 -15.41 5.75 -19.76
N VAL A 210 -14.14 6.15 -19.81
CA VAL A 210 -12.99 5.25 -19.76
C VAL A 210 -12.70 4.85 -18.32
N TYR A 211 -12.55 5.82 -17.42
CA TYR A 211 -12.20 5.55 -16.02
C TYR A 211 -13.24 4.67 -15.31
N ARG A 212 -14.53 4.89 -15.63
CA ARG A 212 -15.66 4.09 -15.10
C ARG A 212 -15.97 2.85 -15.91
N HIS A 213 -15.23 2.56 -16.97
CA HIS A 213 -15.46 1.36 -17.77
C HIS A 213 -15.33 0.11 -16.89
N PRO A 214 -16.23 -0.89 -16.98
CA PRO A 214 -16.20 -2.06 -16.10
C PRO A 214 -14.86 -2.82 -16.08
N LEU A 215 -14.17 -2.91 -17.22
CA LEU A 215 -12.84 -3.52 -17.25
C LEU A 215 -11.78 -2.70 -16.50
N PHE A 216 -11.85 -1.37 -16.50
CA PHE A 216 -10.95 -0.53 -15.72
C PHE A 216 -11.14 -0.76 -14.22
N VAL A 217 -12.40 -0.81 -13.76
CA VAL A 217 -12.74 -1.12 -12.37
C VAL A 217 -12.19 -2.49 -11.98
N VAL A 218 -12.40 -3.52 -12.82
CA VAL A 218 -11.88 -4.87 -12.56
C VAL A 218 -10.35 -4.90 -12.53
N LEU A 219 -9.66 -4.18 -13.43
CA LEU A 219 -8.21 -4.11 -13.43
C LEU A 219 -7.67 -3.45 -12.16
N ARG A 220 -8.30 -2.37 -11.68
CA ARG A 220 -7.94 -1.72 -10.41
C ARG A 220 -8.15 -2.64 -9.22
N ASP A 221 -9.28 -3.36 -9.17
CA ASP A 221 -9.57 -4.35 -8.14
C ASP A 221 -8.52 -5.49 -8.12
N GLN A 222 -8.13 -5.98 -9.29
CA GLN A 222 -7.15 -7.05 -9.44
C GLN A 222 -5.74 -6.59 -9.06
N ALA A 223 -5.37 -5.36 -9.41
CA ALA A 223 -4.11 -4.77 -8.97
C ALA A 223 -4.09 -4.59 -7.45
N ALA A 224 -5.18 -4.07 -6.86
CA ALA A 224 -5.31 -3.93 -5.41
C ALA A 224 -5.24 -5.28 -4.68
N ASP A 225 -5.91 -6.32 -5.20
CA ASP A 225 -5.82 -7.69 -4.67
C ASP A 225 -4.37 -8.19 -4.69
N LEU A 226 -3.65 -8.04 -5.80
CA LEU A 226 -2.28 -8.52 -5.92
C LEU A 226 -1.32 -7.75 -4.99
N ILE A 227 -1.43 -6.42 -4.93
CA ILE A 227 -0.63 -5.58 -4.03
C ILE A 227 -0.86 -5.97 -2.56
N ALA A 228 -2.12 -6.17 -2.16
CA ALA A 228 -2.46 -6.63 -0.82
C ALA A 228 -1.89 -8.01 -0.50
N LEU A 229 -2.03 -8.98 -1.41
CA LEU A 229 -1.50 -10.34 -1.21
C LEU A 229 0.03 -10.36 -1.13
N ILE A 230 0.70 -9.57 -1.97
CA ILE A 230 2.16 -9.38 -1.92
C ILE A 230 2.57 -8.87 -0.54
N ASN A 231 1.90 -7.81 -0.05
CA ASN A 231 2.17 -7.24 1.26
C ASN A 231 2.00 -8.30 2.35
N ASP A 232 0.82 -8.95 2.42
CA ASP A 232 0.50 -9.91 3.46
C ASP A 232 1.45 -11.12 3.49
N VAL A 233 1.83 -11.66 2.33
CA VAL A 233 2.75 -12.80 2.24
C VAL A 233 4.13 -12.43 2.79
N TYR A 234 4.64 -11.24 2.44
CA TYR A 234 5.99 -10.83 2.79
C TYR A 234 6.08 -10.15 4.15
N SER A 235 5.00 -9.55 4.65
CA SER A 235 4.89 -8.95 5.97
C SER A 235 4.65 -9.96 7.09
N LEU A 236 4.19 -11.19 6.76
CA LEU A 236 3.74 -12.20 7.73
C LEU A 236 4.69 -12.41 8.91
N ALA A 237 6.00 -12.56 8.65
CA ALA A 237 6.99 -12.79 9.71
C ALA A 237 7.06 -11.63 10.70
N MET A 238 7.04 -10.39 10.17
CA MET A 238 7.09 -9.15 10.93
C MET A 238 5.78 -8.89 11.67
N GLU A 239 4.64 -9.02 10.99
CA GLU A 239 3.33 -8.81 11.63
C GLU A 239 3.13 -9.80 12.77
N ARG A 240 3.53 -11.07 12.58
CA ARG A 240 3.44 -12.07 13.62
C ARG A 240 4.35 -11.77 14.81
N SER A 241 5.59 -11.33 14.58
CA SER A 241 6.49 -10.99 15.69
C SER A 241 5.97 -9.84 16.54
N ARG A 242 5.11 -8.99 15.97
CA ARG A 242 4.46 -7.85 16.63
C ARG A 242 3.04 -8.15 17.13
N GLY A 243 2.48 -9.33 16.85
CA GLY A 243 1.11 -9.70 17.21
C GLY A 243 0.01 -9.04 16.36
N LEU A 244 0.36 -8.53 15.16
CA LEU A 244 -0.52 -7.82 14.24
C LEU A 244 -1.08 -8.70 13.11
N ASN A 245 -0.77 -9.99 13.12
CA ASN A 245 -1.10 -10.95 12.05
C ASN A 245 -2.60 -11.35 11.99
N TRP A 246 -3.49 -10.62 12.64
CA TRP A 246 -4.94 -10.84 12.57
C TRP A 246 -5.54 -10.35 11.25
N HIS A 247 -4.94 -9.33 10.65
CA HIS A 247 -5.35 -8.73 9.38
C HIS A 247 -4.44 -9.16 8.23
N ASN A 248 -4.19 -10.46 8.11
CA ASN A 248 -3.28 -11.04 7.11
C ASN A 248 -3.95 -12.23 6.40
N SER A 249 -4.02 -12.18 5.06
CA SER A 249 -4.68 -13.21 4.24
C SER A 249 -4.15 -14.62 4.46
N VAL A 250 -2.84 -14.81 4.68
CA VAL A 250 -2.25 -16.14 4.92
C VAL A 250 -2.81 -16.74 6.21
N MET A 251 -2.84 -15.96 7.29
CA MET A 251 -3.37 -16.39 8.58
C MET A 251 -4.88 -16.69 8.52
N LEU A 252 -5.63 -15.90 7.76
CA LEU A 252 -7.06 -16.13 7.56
C LEU A 252 -7.32 -17.42 6.78
N VAL A 253 -6.55 -17.67 5.71
CA VAL A 253 -6.67 -18.91 4.93
C VAL A 253 -6.33 -20.13 5.78
N MET A 254 -5.26 -20.09 6.58
CA MET A 254 -4.93 -21.18 7.51
C MET A 254 -6.11 -21.51 8.43
N ARG A 255 -6.76 -20.48 9.02
CA ARG A 255 -7.88 -20.64 9.95
C ARG A 255 -9.16 -21.11 9.26
N GLU A 256 -9.53 -20.47 8.15
CA GLU A 256 -10.76 -20.73 7.42
C GLU A 256 -10.75 -22.14 6.79
N GLN A 257 -9.61 -22.55 6.22
CA GLN A 257 -9.47 -23.84 5.57
C GLN A 257 -8.98 -24.94 6.53
N ASN A 258 -8.56 -24.59 7.75
CA ASN A 258 -7.96 -25.49 8.73
C ASN A 258 -6.76 -26.27 8.13
N ILE A 259 -5.80 -25.51 7.59
CA ILE A 259 -4.58 -25.99 6.93
C ILE A 259 -3.33 -25.35 7.52
N ASP A 260 -2.16 -25.93 7.27
CA ASP A 260 -0.89 -25.39 7.74
C ASP A 260 -0.32 -24.26 6.85
N LEU A 261 0.84 -23.70 7.22
CA LEU A 261 1.42 -22.56 6.52
C LEU A 261 1.84 -22.90 5.07
N PRO A 262 2.59 -24.00 4.81
CA PRO A 262 2.88 -24.42 3.43
C PRO A 262 1.62 -24.56 2.57
N GLU A 263 0.57 -25.21 3.09
CA GLU A 263 -0.69 -25.37 2.37
C GLU A 263 -1.39 -24.03 2.11
N ALA A 264 -1.36 -23.10 3.07
CA ALA A 264 -1.91 -21.75 2.89
C ALA A 264 -1.11 -20.91 1.88
N MET A 265 0.22 -20.98 1.88
CA MET A 265 1.06 -20.30 0.89
C MET A 265 0.78 -20.81 -0.53
N GLU A 266 0.62 -22.12 -0.70
CA GLU A 266 0.24 -22.73 -1.96
C GLU A 266 -1.18 -22.31 -2.40
N TRP A 267 -2.11 -22.18 -1.44
CA TRP A 267 -3.45 -21.69 -1.71
C TRP A 267 -3.43 -20.22 -2.22
N ILE A 268 -2.68 -19.35 -1.54
CA ILE A 268 -2.52 -17.94 -1.90
C ILE A 268 -1.83 -17.81 -3.26
N LEU A 269 -0.80 -18.63 -3.54
CA LEU A 269 -0.15 -18.69 -4.85
C LEU A 269 -1.15 -19.00 -5.97
N LYS A 270 -1.96 -20.05 -5.80
CA LYS A 270 -2.98 -20.42 -6.79
C LYS A 270 -4.03 -19.34 -6.98
N TYR A 271 -4.40 -18.62 -5.92
CA TYR A 271 -5.30 -17.47 -6.01
C TYR A 271 -4.66 -16.34 -6.82
N GLY A 272 -3.46 -15.91 -6.43
CA GLY A 272 -2.70 -14.85 -7.12
C GLY A 272 -2.48 -15.14 -8.60
N GLN A 273 -2.10 -16.37 -8.96
CA GLN A 273 -1.94 -16.79 -10.36
C GLN A 273 -3.24 -16.65 -11.17
N ARG A 274 -4.40 -16.98 -10.58
CA ARG A 274 -5.69 -16.77 -11.25
C ARG A 274 -5.98 -15.28 -11.45
N VAL A 275 -5.64 -14.44 -10.47
CA VAL A 275 -5.79 -12.98 -10.58
C VAL A 275 -4.87 -12.42 -11.66
N VAL A 276 -3.58 -12.78 -11.69
CA VAL A 276 -2.62 -12.37 -12.74
C VAL A 276 -3.10 -12.79 -14.13
N LYS A 277 -3.53 -14.05 -14.28
CA LYS A 277 -4.06 -14.55 -15.56
C LYS A 277 -5.29 -13.76 -16.01
N SER A 278 -6.20 -13.46 -15.09
CA SER A 278 -7.39 -12.66 -15.41
C SER A 278 -7.04 -11.21 -15.71
N PHE A 279 -6.08 -10.61 -15.00
CA PHE A 279 -5.58 -9.26 -15.25
C PHE A 279 -5.03 -9.15 -16.68
N ASN A 280 -4.12 -10.06 -17.06
CA ASN A 280 -3.54 -10.11 -18.41
C ASN A 280 -4.62 -10.30 -19.49
N ALA A 281 -5.61 -11.17 -19.24
CA ALA A 281 -6.71 -11.40 -20.16
C ALA A 281 -7.61 -10.15 -20.31
N ASN A 282 -7.87 -9.43 -19.23
CA ASN A 282 -8.66 -8.20 -19.23
C ASN A 282 -7.95 -7.06 -19.96
N VAL A 283 -6.63 -6.90 -19.76
CA VAL A 283 -5.82 -5.94 -20.52
C VAL A 283 -5.90 -6.22 -22.02
N ALA A 284 -5.81 -7.49 -22.43
CA ALA A 284 -5.81 -7.88 -23.84
C ALA A 284 -7.15 -7.65 -24.58
N VAL A 285 -8.26 -7.43 -23.85
CA VAL A 285 -9.60 -7.24 -24.41
C VAL A 285 -10.19 -5.87 -24.12
N LEU A 286 -9.38 -4.91 -23.65
CA LEU A 286 -9.82 -3.52 -23.52
C LEU A 286 -10.34 -3.01 -24.88
N PRO A 287 -11.50 -2.33 -24.90
CA PRO A 287 -11.99 -1.73 -26.14
C PRO A 287 -11.08 -0.57 -26.57
N SER A 288 -11.25 -0.12 -27.80
CA SER A 288 -10.63 1.12 -28.28
C SER A 288 -11.62 2.28 -28.10
N TRP A 289 -11.12 3.39 -27.58
CA TRP A 289 -11.79 4.69 -27.50
C TRP A 289 -11.20 5.70 -28.50
N GLY A 290 -10.30 5.22 -29.38
CA GLY A 290 -9.62 6.00 -30.39
C GLY A 290 -8.15 6.27 -30.04
N PRO A 291 -7.27 6.49 -31.03
CA PRO A 291 -5.82 6.39 -30.83
C PRO A 291 -5.23 7.28 -29.73
N GLU A 292 -5.77 8.49 -29.55
CA GLU A 292 -5.30 9.43 -28.53
C GLU A 292 -5.67 8.97 -27.12
N ILE A 293 -6.91 8.52 -26.91
CA ILE A 293 -7.39 8.03 -25.62
C ILE A 293 -6.76 6.67 -25.33
N ASP A 294 -6.61 5.80 -26.32
CA ASP A 294 -5.98 4.49 -26.18
C ASP A 294 -4.52 4.60 -25.70
N HIS A 295 -3.80 5.63 -26.15
CA HIS A 295 -2.45 5.90 -25.66
C HIS A 295 -2.44 6.24 -24.15
N LYS A 296 -3.36 7.11 -23.71
CA LYS A 296 -3.51 7.49 -22.30
C LYS A 296 -3.96 6.29 -21.44
N VAL A 297 -4.88 5.48 -21.97
CA VAL A 297 -5.32 4.22 -21.36
C VAL A 297 -4.13 3.29 -21.16
N GLN A 298 -3.28 3.13 -22.17
CA GLN A 298 -2.10 2.28 -22.08
C GLN A 298 -1.15 2.78 -20.98
N ILE A 299 -0.90 4.10 -20.88
CA ILE A 299 -0.07 4.67 -19.81
C ILE A 299 -0.66 4.37 -18.43
N TYR A 300 -1.98 4.48 -18.26
CA TYR A 300 -2.65 4.15 -17.00
C TYR A 300 -2.53 2.65 -16.67
N VAL A 301 -2.83 1.78 -17.63
CA VAL A 301 -2.78 0.32 -17.47
C VAL A 301 -1.36 -0.16 -17.14
N ASP A 302 -0.35 0.39 -17.82
CA ASP A 302 1.05 0.14 -17.49
C ASP A 302 1.39 0.67 -16.10
N GLY A 303 0.88 1.83 -15.71
CA GLY A 303 1.06 2.40 -14.37
C GLY A 303 0.51 1.49 -13.27
N ILE A 304 -0.72 0.99 -13.39
CA ILE A 304 -1.28 0.08 -12.37
C ILE A 304 -0.57 -1.27 -12.35
N ALA A 305 -0.13 -1.78 -13.50
CA ALA A 305 0.65 -3.02 -13.57
C ALA A 305 2.04 -2.85 -12.95
N GLN A 306 2.64 -1.68 -13.17
CA GLN A 306 3.93 -1.33 -12.60
C GLN A 306 3.85 -1.07 -11.10
N ASN A 307 2.68 -0.68 -10.57
CA ASN A 307 2.44 -0.69 -9.13
C ASN A 307 2.49 -2.11 -8.55
N ILE A 308 1.91 -3.10 -9.21
CA ILE A 308 2.00 -4.51 -8.76
C ILE A 308 3.46 -4.98 -8.74
N ARG A 309 4.19 -4.78 -9.84
CA ARG A 309 5.61 -5.19 -9.94
C ARG A 309 6.50 -4.41 -8.98
N GLY A 310 6.32 -3.09 -8.90
CA GLY A 310 7.16 -2.21 -8.10
C GLY A 310 7.06 -2.48 -6.60
N VAL A 311 5.88 -2.84 -6.09
CA VAL A 311 5.70 -3.26 -4.68
C VAL A 311 6.45 -4.56 -4.38
N ASP A 312 6.36 -5.56 -5.28
CA ASP A 312 7.12 -6.82 -5.14
C ASP A 312 8.63 -6.56 -5.13
N ASP A 313 9.14 -5.75 -6.07
CA ASP A 313 10.56 -5.41 -6.11
C ASP A 313 11.02 -4.63 -4.87
N TRP A 314 10.27 -3.60 -4.47
CA TRP A 314 10.56 -2.80 -3.27
C TRP A 314 10.59 -3.64 -2.00
N THR A 315 9.75 -4.66 -1.89
CA THR A 315 9.71 -5.54 -0.71
C THR A 315 11.07 -6.22 -0.46
N PHE A 316 11.77 -6.62 -1.52
CA PHE A 316 13.09 -7.26 -1.41
C PHE A 316 14.27 -6.28 -1.41
N GLU A 317 14.06 -5.05 -1.86
CA GLU A 317 15.13 -4.05 -1.99
C GLU A 317 15.16 -3.04 -0.85
N SER A 318 14.01 -2.79 -0.20
CA SER A 318 13.95 -2.05 1.05
C SER A 318 14.33 -2.92 2.25
N HIS A 319 14.60 -2.28 3.38
CA HIS A 319 14.87 -3.00 4.62
C HIS A 319 13.60 -3.22 5.46
N ARG A 320 12.41 -2.87 4.95
CA ARG A 320 11.17 -2.88 5.73
C ARG A 320 10.82 -4.28 6.26
N TYR A 321 10.83 -5.30 5.40
CA TYR A 321 10.38 -6.64 5.76
C TYR A 321 11.53 -7.61 6.01
N PHE A 322 12.58 -7.53 5.20
CA PHE A 322 13.67 -8.50 5.19
C PHE A 322 15.01 -7.93 5.67
N GLY A 323 15.05 -6.65 6.04
CA GLY A 323 16.28 -5.95 6.35
C GLY A 323 17.31 -6.09 5.21
N PRO A 324 18.61 -6.21 5.51
CA PRO A 324 19.65 -6.37 4.49
C PRO A 324 19.62 -7.74 3.79
N ARG A 325 18.77 -8.69 4.23
CA ARG A 325 18.67 -10.04 3.65
C ARG A 325 17.70 -10.13 2.47
N GLY A 326 17.03 -9.04 2.11
CA GLY A 326 16.06 -9.01 1.01
C GLY A 326 16.57 -9.64 -0.30
N PRO A 327 17.78 -9.33 -0.79
CA PRO A 327 18.33 -9.96 -1.99
C PRO A 327 18.55 -11.49 -1.87
N GLU A 328 19.01 -11.96 -0.71
CA GLU A 328 19.19 -13.39 -0.41
C GLU A 328 17.82 -14.12 -0.40
N ILE A 329 16.83 -13.52 0.25
CA ILE A 329 15.47 -14.07 0.34
C ILE A 329 14.79 -14.04 -1.02
N LYS A 330 15.00 -13.02 -1.86
CA LYS A 330 14.50 -12.99 -3.24
C LYS A 330 15.05 -14.16 -4.06
N ALA A 331 16.35 -14.45 -3.92
CA ALA A 331 17.02 -15.50 -4.67
C ALA A 331 16.66 -16.92 -4.19
N THR A 332 16.53 -17.11 -2.87
CA THR A 332 16.27 -18.43 -2.28
C THR A 332 14.79 -18.72 -2.11
N ARG A 333 13.96 -17.67 -1.99
CA ARG A 333 12.56 -17.72 -1.56
C ARG A 333 12.35 -18.41 -0.21
N ILE A 334 13.38 -18.48 0.63
CA ILE A 334 13.32 -19.12 1.95
C ILE A 334 13.30 -18.05 3.03
N MET A 335 12.33 -18.15 3.94
CA MET A 335 12.16 -17.24 5.07
C MET A 335 12.16 -18.00 6.39
N SER A 336 12.65 -17.35 7.45
CA SER A 336 12.54 -17.80 8.83
C SER A 336 11.71 -16.80 9.64
N PRO A 337 10.90 -17.25 10.60
CA PRO A 337 10.16 -16.35 11.49
C PRO A 337 11.07 -15.42 12.27
N PHE A 338 10.59 -14.23 12.60
CA PHE A 338 11.25 -13.37 13.58
C PHE A 338 10.86 -13.78 15.01
N PRO A 339 11.77 -13.61 15.98
CA PRO A 339 11.43 -13.80 17.38
C PRO A 339 10.34 -12.80 17.80
N PRO A 340 9.45 -13.14 18.74
CA PRO A 340 8.47 -12.20 19.25
C PRO A 340 9.15 -10.93 19.79
N THR A 341 8.61 -9.76 19.43
CA THR A 341 9.11 -8.45 19.85
C THR A 341 8.05 -7.77 20.72
N THR A 342 8.48 -7.09 21.79
CA THR A 342 7.59 -6.28 22.62
C THR A 342 7.46 -4.87 22.04
N GLY A 343 6.40 -4.61 21.26
CA GLY A 343 5.92 -3.26 20.96
C GLY A 343 6.29 -2.65 19.59
N HIS A 344 5.53 -1.60 19.22
CA HIS A 344 5.88 -0.66 18.17
C HIS A 344 6.96 0.29 18.69
N ASP A 345 8.18 0.15 18.19
CA ASP A 345 9.32 1.00 18.58
C ASP A 345 9.30 2.40 17.94
N ASN A 346 8.41 2.62 16.97
CA ASN A 346 8.22 3.88 16.28
C ASN A 346 7.23 4.75 17.07
N THR A 347 7.65 5.25 18.24
CA THR A 347 6.78 6.16 19.00
C THR A 347 6.67 7.48 18.24
N PRO A 348 5.46 7.91 17.83
CA PRO A 348 5.26 9.25 17.30
C PRO A 348 5.80 10.29 18.26
N THR A 349 6.29 11.43 17.76
CA THR A 349 6.63 12.54 18.67
C THR A 349 5.36 12.97 19.39
N ALA A 350 5.33 12.84 20.71
CA ALA A 350 4.21 13.29 21.54
C ALA A 350 3.93 14.78 21.23
N THR A 351 2.70 15.10 20.86
CA THR A 351 2.24 16.49 20.87
C THR A 351 2.18 16.95 22.32
N GLY A 352 2.72 18.13 22.59
CA GLY A 352 2.84 18.70 23.92
C GLY A 352 1.57 18.54 24.75
N GLU A 353 1.72 18.00 25.94
CA GLU A 353 0.78 18.28 27.03
C GLU A 353 0.74 19.79 27.23
N SER A 354 -0.42 20.39 27.00
CA SER A 354 -0.79 21.68 27.60
C SER A 354 -2.26 21.70 27.96
#